data_AF-A0A7V7T3S4-F1
#
_entry.id   AF-A0A7V7T3S4-F1
#
_cell.length_a   1.000
_cell.length_b   1.000
_cell.length_c   1.000
_cell.angle_alpha   90.00
_cell.angle_beta   90.00
_cell.angle_gamma   90.00
#
_symmetry.space_group_name_H-M   'P 1'
#
loop_
_entity.id
_entity.type
_entity.pdbx_description
1 polymer ?
#
loop_
_entity_poly.entity_id
_entity_poly.type
_entity_poly.pdbx_seq_one_letter_code
_entity_poly.pdbx_strand_id
1 'polypeptide(L)'
;MRQICKVLLMVFGLGHLLSCGQSNPLSGWLDNDKKLSQDDASIMSQWLMDNGLNAEAFSVSEPPKGHSGEFSVIVADRHIQSIRAKGVNSLKGLSQLPALATLELNNVKKADLSDCPAQLKSLSVSGEVLAALDGVQSCQQLEKIKVVHSAVTSMAPLLTLPQLTSIKINFSQLTSVEIAHKAPVLNFLDLSDNQISHFVIRADLPQLEILVLDNNQLTNWAHNNHTPTLGAISLSNNQIEDLETVAPINSVKRITLKNNPLQNLTALTEWPNLKTIDFDGTLSDPSAPINRKISQLSGPLELQIAEAEYLKASYLNNIEFIETLPKSTGGKAYGVGKNISSHFNLHKNPKVSGAIRIDTLNGLMRLQVTKTDDILQYHRKIVMQGQATVEQGQLIIYSPIEKDFWDMAKLFVDTPIKQRPQDRDDLLLKGFIVHRVTPGEPHEFRTNLVAMAGIYFLLLGPEQGEVSGIKLEFD
;
A
#
# COMPACT_ATOMS: atom_id res chain seq x y z
N MET A 1 -35.24 -33.61 18.85
CA MET A 1 -35.61 -32.62 17.81
C MET A 1 -34.34 -31.97 17.29
N ARG A 2 -33.91 -32.27 16.06
CA ARG A 2 -32.81 -31.54 15.42
C ARG A 2 -33.35 -30.18 15.01
N GLN A 3 -32.91 -29.10 15.66
CA GLN A 3 -33.21 -27.75 15.21
C GLN A 3 -32.37 -27.45 13.97
N ILE A 4 -33.03 -27.12 12.88
CA ILE A 4 -32.41 -26.68 11.62
C ILE A 4 -32.27 -25.16 11.73
N CYS A 5 -31.08 -24.66 12.05
CA CYS A 5 -30.76 -23.23 11.95
C CYS A 5 -30.19 -22.95 10.56
N LYS A 6 -30.70 -21.92 9.88
CA LYS A 6 -30.29 -21.59 8.51
C LYS A 6 -29.16 -20.55 8.41
N VAL A 7 -28.87 -19.76 9.46
CA VAL A 7 -27.74 -18.80 9.48
C VAL A 7 -27.37 -18.53 10.95
N LEU A 8 -26.08 -18.52 11.31
CA LEU A 8 -25.60 -18.20 12.66
C LEU A 8 -24.49 -17.15 12.62
N LEU A 9 -24.87 -15.88 12.66
CA LEU A 9 -23.94 -14.77 12.78
C LEU A 9 -23.36 -14.72 14.21
N MET A 10 -22.02 -14.77 14.37
CA MET A 10 -21.36 -14.60 15.66
C MET A 10 -20.57 -13.30 15.67
N VAL A 11 -21.16 -12.21 16.13
CA VAL A 11 -20.44 -10.95 16.37
C VAL A 11 -19.89 -10.97 17.79
N PHE A 12 -18.56 -10.85 17.96
CA PHE A 12 -17.98 -10.73 19.29
C PHE A 12 -18.13 -9.29 19.80
N GLY A 13 -18.88 -9.15 20.91
CA GLY A 13 -19.15 -7.89 21.59
C GLY A 13 -20.27 -8.07 22.63
N LEU A 14 -19.91 -8.68 23.76
CA LEU A 14 -20.70 -9.18 24.91
C LEU A 14 -21.32 -10.57 24.81
N GLY A 15 -20.81 -11.49 25.63
CA GLY A 15 -21.38 -11.75 26.96
C GLY A 15 -22.81 -12.28 27.11
N HIS A 16 -23.62 -12.40 26.06
CA HIS A 16 -24.87 -13.17 26.11
C HIS A 16 -25.11 -13.91 24.79
N LEU A 17 -24.86 -15.21 24.83
CA LEU A 17 -25.55 -16.17 23.98
C LEU A 17 -27.06 -15.96 24.17
N LEU A 18 -27.79 -15.62 23.11
CA LEU A 18 -29.15 -16.11 22.95
C LEU A 18 -29.06 -17.60 22.58
N SER A 19 -28.57 -18.43 23.51
CA SER A 19 -28.74 -19.88 23.43
C SER A 19 -29.98 -20.24 24.22
N CYS A 20 -31.00 -20.71 23.51
CA CYS A 20 -32.02 -21.54 24.09
C CYS A 20 -31.33 -22.80 24.65
N GLY A 21 -31.49 -23.07 25.95
CA GLY A 21 -31.10 -24.34 26.59
C GLY A 21 -29.84 -24.25 27.46
N GLN A 22 -29.96 -24.79 28.67
CA GLN A 22 -29.11 -24.57 29.84
C GLN A 22 -27.69 -25.17 29.76
N SER A 23 -26.77 -24.46 30.44
CA SER A 23 -25.49 -24.89 31.05
C SER A 23 -24.36 -25.43 30.15
N ASN A 24 -23.31 -24.61 29.95
CA ASN A 24 -21.90 -25.04 29.94
C ASN A 24 -20.91 -23.85 30.05
N PRO A 25 -19.66 -24.08 30.51
CA PRO A 25 -18.81 -23.07 31.16
C PRO A 25 -17.89 -22.34 30.16
N LEU A 26 -18.20 -21.08 29.88
CA LEU A 26 -17.27 -20.12 29.30
C LEU A 26 -17.43 -18.80 30.07
N SER A 27 -16.99 -18.81 31.33
CA SER A 27 -16.93 -17.62 32.17
C SER A 27 -15.48 -17.20 32.34
N GLY A 28 -15.17 -16.00 31.85
CA GLY A 28 -13.90 -15.34 32.03
C GLY A 28 -13.55 -14.61 30.75
N TRP A 29 -13.00 -13.40 30.88
CA TRP A 29 -12.65 -12.46 29.82
C TRP A 29 -13.82 -11.61 29.34
N LEU A 30 -13.91 -10.38 29.87
CA LEU A 30 -14.15 -9.14 29.11
C LEU A 30 -14.19 -7.97 30.09
N ASP A 31 -13.37 -6.95 29.82
CA ASP A 31 -13.48 -5.62 30.40
C ASP A 31 -13.72 -4.62 29.26
N ASN A 32 -14.84 -3.89 29.37
CA ASN A 32 -15.31 -2.65 28.74
C ASN A 32 -15.46 -2.46 27.21
N ASP A 33 -16.75 -2.41 26.83
CA ASP A 33 -17.46 -1.33 26.10
C ASP A 33 -17.13 -0.98 24.64
N LYS A 34 -17.84 -1.67 23.72
CA LYS A 34 -19.01 -1.13 22.98
C LYS A 34 -19.70 -2.29 22.21
N LYS A 35 -21.04 -2.32 22.13
CA LYS A 35 -21.87 -3.26 21.31
C LYS A 35 -22.07 -2.77 19.87
N LEU A 36 -21.96 -3.63 18.86
CA LEU A 36 -22.64 -3.36 17.57
C LEU A 36 -24.14 -3.46 17.88
N SER A 37 -24.94 -2.52 17.42
CA SER A 37 -26.39 -2.63 17.61
C SER A 37 -26.90 -3.86 16.85
N GLN A 38 -28.08 -4.35 17.23
CA GLN A 38 -28.72 -5.46 16.53
C GLN A 38 -28.95 -5.12 15.03
N ASP A 39 -29.12 -3.84 14.73
CA ASP A 39 -29.21 -3.32 13.37
C ASP A 39 -27.86 -3.41 12.65
N ASP A 40 -26.74 -3.02 13.31
CA ASP A 40 -25.40 -3.07 12.70
C ASP A 40 -24.94 -4.50 12.40
N ALA A 41 -25.24 -5.45 13.31
CA ALA A 41 -24.97 -6.86 13.10
C ALA A 41 -25.80 -7.42 11.92
N SER A 42 -27.06 -7.00 11.80
CA SER A 42 -27.93 -7.39 10.68
C SER A 42 -27.45 -6.80 9.35
N ILE A 43 -26.98 -5.55 9.36
CA ILE A 43 -26.40 -4.88 8.18
C ILE A 43 -25.14 -5.59 7.72
N MET A 44 -24.23 -5.94 8.63
CA MET A 44 -22.99 -6.65 8.28
C MET A 44 -23.28 -8.04 7.72
N SER A 45 -24.22 -8.79 8.33
CA SER A 45 -24.69 -10.08 7.82
C SER A 45 -25.21 -9.97 6.39
N GLN A 46 -26.05 -8.96 6.16
CA GLN A 46 -26.66 -8.73 4.86
C GLN A 46 -25.62 -8.33 3.83
N TRP A 47 -24.63 -7.50 4.21
CA TRP A 47 -23.49 -7.16 3.36
C TRP A 47 -22.74 -8.41 2.91
N LEU A 48 -22.41 -9.32 3.82
CA LEU A 48 -21.69 -10.56 3.49
C LEU A 48 -22.49 -11.43 2.52
N MET A 49 -23.81 -11.56 2.75
CA MET A 49 -24.72 -12.30 1.88
C MET A 49 -24.88 -11.65 0.49
N ASP A 50 -25.04 -10.33 0.43
CA ASP A 50 -25.20 -9.54 -0.80
C ASP A 50 -23.94 -9.57 -1.67
N ASN A 51 -22.77 -9.82 -1.06
CA ASN A 51 -21.48 -9.94 -1.73
C ASN A 51 -21.07 -11.39 -2.05
N GLY A 52 -21.94 -12.38 -1.82
CA GLY A 52 -21.64 -13.79 -2.08
C GLY A 52 -20.49 -14.34 -1.22
N LEU A 53 -20.21 -13.72 -0.07
CA LEU A 53 -19.28 -14.20 0.96
C LEU A 53 -20.04 -15.15 1.89
N ASN A 54 -20.61 -16.20 1.30
CA ASN A 54 -21.40 -17.24 1.95
C ASN A 54 -20.51 -18.32 2.60
N ALA A 55 -21.12 -19.19 3.43
CA ALA A 55 -20.47 -20.27 4.20
C ALA A 55 -19.40 -21.07 3.46
N GLU A 56 -19.56 -21.28 2.15
CA GLU A 56 -18.63 -22.08 1.35
C GLU A 56 -17.21 -21.47 1.25
N ALA A 57 -17.06 -20.16 1.51
CA ALA A 57 -15.78 -19.46 1.50
C ALA A 57 -15.02 -19.52 2.85
N PHE A 58 -15.65 -20.02 3.92
CA PHE A 58 -15.09 -20.06 5.27
C PHE A 58 -15.23 -21.46 5.89
N SER A 59 -14.10 -22.14 6.12
CA SER A 59 -14.11 -23.44 6.81
C SER A 59 -14.31 -23.26 8.31
N VAL A 60 -15.46 -23.68 8.85
CA VAL A 60 -15.66 -23.85 10.30
C VAL A 60 -14.94 -25.15 10.72
N SER A 61 -13.98 -25.06 11.64
CA SER A 61 -13.11 -26.19 11.99
C SER A 61 -13.83 -27.32 12.75
N GLU A 62 -14.88 -27.04 13.53
CA GLU A 62 -15.74 -28.07 14.17
C GLU A 62 -17.13 -27.52 14.56
N PRO A 63 -18.26 -28.17 14.18
CA PRO A 63 -19.59 -27.78 14.64
C PRO A 63 -19.86 -28.25 16.09
N PRO A 64 -20.61 -27.49 16.91
CA PRO A 64 -20.97 -27.91 18.27
C PRO A 64 -21.73 -29.25 18.28
N LYS A 65 -21.39 -30.13 19.23
CA LYS A 65 -22.01 -31.47 19.35
C LYS A 65 -23.54 -31.36 19.46
N GLY A 66 -24.25 -31.97 18.50
CA GLY A 66 -25.71 -32.11 18.50
C GLY A 66 -26.46 -31.38 17.38
N HIS A 67 -25.77 -30.59 16.55
CA HIS A 67 -26.36 -29.88 15.41
C HIS A 67 -25.91 -30.45 14.05
N SER A 68 -26.77 -30.36 13.04
CA SER A 68 -26.49 -30.73 11.64
C SER A 68 -27.12 -29.68 10.72
N GLY A 69 -26.31 -29.05 9.85
CA GLY A 69 -26.74 -28.02 8.90
C GLY A 69 -25.54 -27.25 8.32
N GLU A 70 -25.77 -26.43 7.29
CA GLU A 70 -24.78 -25.45 6.79
C GLU A 70 -24.54 -24.37 7.86
N PHE A 71 -23.29 -24.19 8.29
CA PHE A 71 -22.92 -23.16 9.26
C PHE A 71 -22.15 -22.06 8.54
N SER A 72 -22.71 -20.85 8.49
CA SER A 72 -21.96 -19.62 8.16
C SER A 72 -21.69 -18.90 9.48
N VAL A 73 -20.48 -18.99 10.03
CA VAL A 73 -20.07 -18.18 11.19
C VAL A 73 -19.25 -17.01 10.65
N ILE A 74 -19.75 -15.79 10.84
CA ILE A 74 -19.01 -14.58 10.45
C ILE A 74 -18.83 -13.71 11.68
N VAL A 75 -17.55 -13.53 12.04
CA VAL A 75 -17.07 -12.71 13.14
C VAL A 75 -16.72 -11.33 12.61
N ALA A 76 -17.53 -10.33 12.96
CA ALA A 76 -17.22 -8.93 12.70
C ALA A 76 -16.52 -8.34 13.93
N ASP A 77 -15.22 -8.17 13.84
CA ASP A 77 -14.40 -7.42 14.79
C ASP A 77 -14.38 -5.94 14.35
N ARG A 78 -14.62 -4.99 15.28
CA ARG A 78 -14.58 -3.55 14.97
C ARG A 78 -13.18 -3.03 14.67
N HIS A 79 -12.18 -3.87 14.87
CA HIS A 79 -10.78 -3.53 14.87
C HIS A 79 -10.04 -4.02 13.63
N ILE A 80 -10.79 -4.59 12.68
CA ILE A 80 -10.27 -4.99 11.38
C ILE A 80 -9.70 -3.76 10.66
N GLN A 81 -8.37 -3.73 10.51
CA GLN A 81 -7.65 -2.64 9.84
C GLN A 81 -7.44 -2.89 8.35
N SER A 82 -7.50 -4.14 7.92
CA SER A 82 -7.28 -4.53 6.53
C SER A 82 -8.25 -5.63 6.09
N ILE A 83 -8.88 -5.45 4.93
CA ILE A 83 -9.72 -6.48 4.31
C ILE A 83 -9.24 -6.71 2.88
N ARG A 84 -9.12 -7.98 2.51
CA ARG A 84 -9.00 -8.42 1.12
C ARG A 84 -10.20 -9.28 0.75
N ALA A 85 -10.97 -8.86 -0.24
CA ALA A 85 -12.17 -9.57 -0.68
C ALA A 85 -12.23 -9.69 -2.21
N LYS A 86 -13.03 -10.64 -2.70
CA LYS A 86 -13.29 -10.86 -4.13
C LYS A 86 -14.79 -10.88 -4.40
N GLY A 87 -15.25 -10.27 -5.48
CA GLY A 87 -16.66 -10.30 -5.90
C GLY A 87 -17.58 -9.34 -5.16
N VAL A 88 -17.02 -8.33 -4.47
CA VAL A 88 -17.79 -7.34 -3.73
C VAL A 88 -18.52 -6.41 -4.70
N ASN A 89 -19.81 -6.17 -4.48
CA ASN A 89 -20.72 -5.33 -5.28
C ASN A 89 -21.17 -4.05 -4.55
N SER A 90 -20.91 -3.91 -3.24
CA SER A 90 -21.25 -2.72 -2.44
C SER A 90 -20.34 -2.63 -1.21
N LEU A 91 -20.04 -1.43 -0.70
CA LEU A 91 -19.39 -1.24 0.62
C LEU A 91 -20.38 -0.98 1.76
N LYS A 92 -21.69 -1.02 1.51
CA LYS A 92 -22.72 -0.71 2.50
C LYS A 92 -22.57 -1.54 3.78
N GLY A 93 -22.35 -0.91 4.92
CA GLY A 93 -22.09 -1.55 6.21
C GLY A 93 -20.62 -1.62 6.60
N LEU A 94 -19.67 -1.41 5.67
CA LEU A 94 -18.24 -1.30 6.00
C LEU A 94 -17.94 -0.03 6.80
N SER A 95 -18.79 1.01 6.72
CA SER A 95 -18.70 2.18 7.60
C SER A 95 -18.80 1.84 9.09
N GLN A 96 -19.38 0.69 9.43
CA GLN A 96 -19.47 0.18 10.80
C GLN A 96 -18.15 -0.44 11.31
N LEU A 97 -17.11 -0.50 10.46
CA LEU A 97 -15.76 -0.92 10.84
C LEU A 97 -14.89 0.33 11.08
N PRO A 98 -14.89 0.88 12.31
CA PRO A 98 -14.25 2.17 12.59
C PRO A 98 -12.73 2.15 12.43
N ALA A 99 -12.08 0.98 12.48
CA ALA A 99 -10.63 0.84 12.34
C ALA A 99 -10.15 0.50 10.92
N LEU A 100 -11.05 0.28 9.96
CA LEU A 100 -10.69 -0.19 8.63
C LEU A 100 -9.90 0.88 7.85
N ALA A 101 -8.60 0.65 7.69
CA ALA A 101 -7.65 1.57 7.08
C ALA A 101 -7.22 1.17 5.67
N THR A 102 -7.21 -0.13 5.37
CA THR A 102 -6.83 -0.68 4.06
C THR A 102 -7.92 -1.60 3.53
N LEU A 103 -8.31 -1.41 2.27
CA LEU A 103 -9.31 -2.25 1.62
C LEU A 103 -8.84 -2.66 0.23
N GLU A 104 -8.76 -3.97 -0.01
CA GLU A 104 -8.40 -4.56 -1.30
C GLU A 104 -9.55 -5.39 -1.85
N LEU A 105 -10.18 -4.93 -2.93
CA LEU A 105 -11.32 -5.59 -3.56
C LEU A 105 -10.95 -6.05 -4.95
N ASN A 106 -11.18 -7.32 -5.24
CA ASN A 106 -10.90 -7.89 -6.55
C ASN A 106 -12.17 -8.38 -7.24
N ASN A 107 -12.20 -8.34 -8.57
CA ASN A 107 -13.37 -8.77 -9.36
C ASN A 107 -14.68 -8.10 -8.94
N VAL A 108 -14.63 -6.80 -8.68
CA VAL A 108 -15.77 -5.94 -8.32
C VAL A 108 -16.58 -5.65 -9.58
N LYS A 109 -17.89 -5.93 -9.57
CA LYS A 109 -18.75 -5.57 -10.70
C LYS A 109 -19.28 -4.14 -10.61
N LYS A 110 -19.55 -3.72 -9.38
CA LYS A 110 -20.00 -2.37 -9.02
C LYS A 110 -19.38 -2.01 -7.67
N ALA A 111 -18.84 -0.81 -7.55
CA ALA A 111 -18.35 -0.30 -6.28
C ALA A 111 -19.27 0.85 -5.86
N ASP A 112 -20.22 0.55 -4.98
CA ASP A 112 -20.92 1.61 -4.27
C ASP A 112 -20.09 1.97 -3.03
N LEU A 113 -19.33 3.05 -3.14
CA LEU A 113 -18.43 3.58 -2.12
C LEU A 113 -19.12 4.69 -1.30
N SER A 114 -20.46 4.85 -1.38
CA SER A 114 -21.18 5.92 -0.66
C SER A 114 -21.14 5.78 0.86
N ASP A 115 -20.85 4.57 1.35
CA ASP A 115 -20.82 4.22 2.78
C ASP A 115 -19.39 3.85 3.22
N CYS A 116 -18.46 4.77 2.98
CA CYS A 116 -17.03 4.53 3.18
C CYS A 116 -16.62 4.51 4.67
N PRO A 117 -15.74 3.59 5.10
CA PRO A 117 -15.19 3.60 6.45
C PRO A 117 -14.46 4.90 6.78
N ALA A 118 -14.73 5.44 7.97
CA ALA A 118 -14.25 6.76 8.38
C ALA A 118 -12.71 6.87 8.47
N GLN A 119 -12.00 5.76 8.64
CA GLN A 119 -10.54 5.70 8.74
C GLN A 119 -9.87 5.10 7.49
N LEU A 120 -10.61 4.92 6.40
CA LEU A 120 -10.06 4.30 5.20
C LEU A 120 -9.02 5.21 4.55
N LYS A 121 -7.75 4.78 4.57
CA LYS A 121 -6.59 5.50 4.02
C LYS A 121 -6.13 4.94 2.67
N SER A 122 -6.27 3.65 2.46
CA SER A 122 -5.81 2.95 1.26
C SER A 122 -6.92 2.08 0.66
N LEU A 123 -7.24 2.31 -0.60
CA LEU A 123 -8.24 1.54 -1.35
C LEU A 123 -7.62 0.99 -2.63
N SER A 124 -7.60 -0.32 -2.79
CA SER A 124 -7.28 -1.00 -4.05
C SER A 124 -8.52 -1.72 -4.56
N VAL A 125 -8.95 -1.42 -5.78
CA VAL A 125 -10.09 -2.07 -6.42
C VAL A 125 -9.70 -2.59 -7.80
N SER A 126 -10.21 -3.77 -8.16
CA SER A 126 -10.13 -4.30 -9.52
C SER A 126 -11.42 -4.98 -9.94
N GLY A 127 -11.74 -4.94 -11.23
CA GLY A 127 -12.93 -5.62 -11.75
C GLY A 127 -13.32 -5.14 -13.15
N GLU A 128 -13.33 -6.06 -14.10
CA GLU A 128 -13.40 -5.76 -15.55
C GLU A 128 -14.62 -4.95 -15.97
N VAL A 129 -15.73 -5.03 -15.22
CA VAL A 129 -16.99 -4.34 -15.52
C VAL A 129 -17.28 -3.15 -14.60
N LEU A 130 -16.36 -2.81 -13.68
CA LEU A 130 -16.50 -1.66 -12.78
C LEU A 130 -16.39 -0.37 -13.58
N ALA A 131 -17.52 0.28 -13.86
CA ALA A 131 -17.59 1.45 -14.75
C ALA A 131 -17.41 2.82 -14.05
N ALA A 132 -17.58 2.87 -12.73
CA ALA A 132 -17.53 4.12 -11.96
C ALA A 132 -17.12 3.87 -10.50
N LEU A 133 -16.60 4.91 -9.85
CA LEU A 133 -16.26 4.95 -8.43
C LEU A 133 -17.33 5.74 -7.67
N ASP A 134 -18.58 5.28 -7.77
CA ASP A 134 -19.73 5.97 -7.20
C ASP A 134 -19.57 6.15 -5.69
N GLY A 135 -19.80 7.37 -5.19
CA GLY A 135 -19.77 7.66 -3.75
C GLY A 135 -18.37 7.74 -3.11
N VAL A 136 -17.28 7.58 -3.88
CA VAL A 136 -15.90 7.63 -3.36
C VAL A 136 -15.57 8.92 -2.61
N GLN A 137 -16.29 10.00 -2.91
CA GLN A 137 -16.19 11.29 -2.24
C GLN A 137 -16.53 11.21 -0.75
N SER A 138 -17.21 10.15 -0.28
CA SER A 138 -17.46 9.92 1.14
C SER A 138 -16.19 9.51 1.92
N CYS A 139 -15.16 8.99 1.23
CA CYS A 139 -13.89 8.55 1.81
C CYS A 139 -12.95 9.72 2.13
N GLN A 140 -13.33 10.61 3.04
CA GLN A 140 -12.62 11.88 3.32
C GLN A 140 -11.18 11.73 3.84
N GLN A 141 -10.83 10.56 4.39
CA GLN A 141 -9.48 10.23 4.89
C GLN A 141 -8.63 9.45 3.89
N LEU A 142 -9.13 9.24 2.66
CA LEU A 142 -8.43 8.43 1.67
C LEU A 142 -7.16 9.14 1.18
N GLU A 143 -6.02 8.50 1.40
CA GLU A 143 -4.70 9.01 1.01
C GLU A 143 -4.23 8.38 -0.30
N LYS A 144 -4.59 7.12 -0.55
CA LYS A 144 -4.11 6.33 -1.68
C LYS A 144 -5.24 5.54 -2.31
N ILE A 145 -5.36 5.64 -3.63
CA ILE A 145 -6.29 4.82 -4.40
C ILE A 145 -5.59 4.15 -5.57
N LYS A 146 -5.88 2.86 -5.73
CA LYS A 146 -5.46 2.04 -6.87
C LYS A 146 -6.68 1.39 -7.50
N VAL A 147 -6.89 1.64 -8.78
CA VAL A 147 -7.93 1.03 -9.62
C VAL A 147 -7.24 0.34 -10.77
N VAL A 148 -7.43 -0.97 -10.93
CA VAL A 148 -6.76 -1.73 -12.00
C VAL A 148 -7.72 -2.68 -12.68
N HIS A 149 -7.59 -2.86 -13.99
CA HIS A 149 -8.43 -3.78 -14.79
C HIS A 149 -9.91 -3.46 -14.57
N SER A 150 -10.32 -2.26 -14.94
CA SER A 150 -11.68 -1.75 -14.74
C SER A 150 -12.27 -1.13 -16.00
N ALA A 151 -13.56 -0.81 -15.96
CA ALA A 151 -14.23 -0.05 -17.02
C ALA A 151 -14.41 1.43 -16.63
N VAL A 152 -13.65 1.93 -15.64
CA VAL A 152 -13.80 3.31 -15.15
C VAL A 152 -13.46 4.31 -16.25
N THR A 153 -14.38 5.25 -16.49
CA THR A 153 -14.27 6.28 -17.54
C THR A 153 -14.01 7.68 -17.00
N SER A 154 -14.07 7.89 -15.67
CA SER A 154 -13.79 9.19 -15.06
C SER A 154 -13.12 9.05 -13.69
N MET A 155 -12.19 9.96 -13.42
CA MET A 155 -11.52 10.12 -12.11
C MET A 155 -11.94 11.39 -11.38
N ALA A 156 -12.85 12.20 -11.94
CA ALA A 156 -13.24 13.49 -11.38
C ALA A 156 -13.69 13.43 -9.90
N PRO A 157 -14.43 12.40 -9.43
CA PRO A 157 -14.80 12.29 -8.02
C PRO A 157 -13.62 12.17 -7.05
N LEU A 158 -12.45 11.68 -7.51
CA LEU A 158 -11.26 11.53 -6.66
C LEU A 158 -10.57 12.86 -6.39
N LEU A 159 -10.67 13.81 -7.33
CA LEU A 159 -10.00 15.10 -7.25
C LEU A 159 -10.60 16.04 -6.20
N THR A 160 -11.72 15.65 -5.57
CA THR A 160 -12.33 16.39 -4.46
C THR A 160 -11.84 15.93 -3.08
N LEU A 161 -11.07 14.84 -3.01
CA LEU A 161 -10.62 14.27 -1.74
C LEU A 161 -9.41 15.06 -1.18
N PRO A 162 -9.50 15.60 0.04
CA PRO A 162 -8.53 16.57 0.54
C PRO A 162 -7.18 15.97 0.92
N GLN A 163 -7.14 14.67 1.22
CA GLN A 163 -5.94 13.96 1.70
C GLN A 163 -5.30 13.08 0.62
N LEU A 164 -5.81 13.09 -0.62
CA LEU A 164 -5.39 12.15 -1.63
C LEU A 164 -4.00 12.49 -2.18
N THR A 165 -3.02 11.65 -1.83
CA THR A 165 -1.61 11.82 -2.19
C THR A 165 -1.23 11.00 -3.43
N SER A 166 -1.85 9.84 -3.64
CA SER A 166 -1.52 8.93 -4.73
C SER A 166 -2.77 8.41 -5.44
N ILE A 167 -2.80 8.56 -6.75
CA ILE A 167 -3.82 7.97 -7.63
C ILE A 167 -3.13 7.06 -8.64
N LYS A 168 -3.58 5.81 -8.70
CA LYS A 168 -3.23 4.87 -9.76
C LYS A 168 -4.51 4.34 -10.40
N ILE A 169 -4.74 4.60 -11.68
CA ILE A 169 -5.86 4.06 -12.46
C ILE A 169 -5.29 3.44 -13.73
N ASN A 170 -5.02 2.14 -13.69
CA ASN A 170 -4.38 1.43 -14.80
C ASN A 170 -5.33 0.43 -15.45
N PHE A 171 -5.07 0.07 -16.71
CA PHE A 171 -5.87 -0.91 -17.46
C PHE A 171 -7.37 -0.61 -17.35
N SER A 172 -7.74 0.65 -17.61
CA SER A 172 -9.11 1.16 -17.48
C SER A 172 -9.59 1.83 -18.77
N GLN A 173 -10.68 2.60 -18.74
CA GLN A 173 -11.32 3.17 -19.93
C GLN A 173 -11.39 4.70 -19.88
N LEU A 174 -10.41 5.35 -19.24
CA LEU A 174 -10.32 6.81 -19.28
C LEU A 174 -10.00 7.26 -20.71
N THR A 175 -10.82 8.15 -21.27
CA THR A 175 -10.62 8.70 -22.63
C THR A 175 -10.21 10.17 -22.61
N SER A 176 -10.59 10.90 -21.58
CA SER A 176 -10.17 12.28 -21.33
C SER A 176 -10.07 12.56 -19.84
N VAL A 177 -9.06 13.34 -19.45
CA VAL A 177 -8.81 13.72 -18.06
C VAL A 177 -8.56 15.21 -17.98
N GLU A 178 -9.37 15.86 -17.14
CA GLU A 178 -9.22 17.28 -16.79
C GLU A 178 -9.08 17.40 -15.27
N ILE A 179 -7.97 18.00 -14.83
CA ILE A 179 -7.74 18.32 -13.42
C ILE A 179 -8.05 19.80 -13.18
N ALA A 180 -9.31 20.07 -12.83
CA ALA A 180 -9.83 21.42 -12.60
C ALA A 180 -9.91 21.83 -11.12
N HIS A 181 -9.69 20.90 -10.18
CA HIS A 181 -9.75 21.15 -8.75
C HIS A 181 -8.34 21.16 -8.16
N LYS A 182 -8.13 21.99 -7.13
CA LYS A 182 -6.88 21.95 -6.37
C LYS A 182 -6.77 20.61 -5.65
N ALA A 183 -5.70 19.87 -5.91
CA ALA A 183 -5.32 18.70 -5.12
C ALA A 183 -3.98 19.03 -4.43
N PRO A 184 -4.02 19.69 -3.26
CA PRO A 184 -2.85 20.33 -2.67
C PRO A 184 -1.77 19.36 -2.21
N VAL A 185 -2.13 18.08 -2.03
CA VAL A 185 -1.24 17.03 -1.49
C VAL A 185 -0.99 15.88 -2.49
N LEU A 186 -1.56 15.94 -3.70
CA LEU A 186 -1.35 14.90 -4.71
C LEU A 186 0.12 14.94 -5.18
N ASN A 187 0.85 13.86 -4.92
CA ASN A 187 2.27 13.72 -5.25
C ASN A 187 2.54 12.74 -6.41
N PHE A 188 1.63 11.78 -6.62
CA PHE A 188 1.80 10.71 -7.59
C PHE A 188 0.51 10.47 -8.36
N LEU A 189 0.58 10.58 -9.69
CA LEU A 189 -0.52 10.31 -10.60
C LEU A 189 -0.08 9.35 -11.69
N ASP A 190 -0.68 8.17 -11.72
CA ASP A 190 -0.44 7.15 -12.73
C ASP A 190 -1.76 6.72 -13.37
N LEU A 191 -1.86 7.00 -14.66
CA LEU A 191 -3.02 6.73 -15.51
C LEU A 191 -2.62 5.88 -16.72
N SER A 192 -1.56 5.05 -16.58
CA SER A 192 -1.09 4.22 -17.68
C SER A 192 -2.14 3.22 -18.15
N ASP A 193 -2.01 2.72 -19.38
CA ASP A 193 -2.87 1.66 -19.92
C ASP A 193 -4.36 2.04 -19.92
N ASN A 194 -4.64 3.24 -20.44
CA ASN A 194 -6.00 3.74 -20.68
C ASN A 194 -6.17 4.10 -22.16
N GLN A 195 -7.15 4.94 -22.48
CA GLN A 195 -7.47 5.38 -23.84
C GLN A 195 -7.43 6.93 -23.92
N ILE A 196 -6.59 7.56 -23.09
CA ILE A 196 -6.59 9.01 -22.90
C ILE A 196 -6.04 9.66 -24.18
N SER A 197 -6.89 10.41 -24.88
CA SER A 197 -6.49 11.23 -26.03
C SER A 197 -6.41 12.72 -25.71
N HIS A 198 -7.00 13.14 -24.58
CA HIS A 198 -6.94 14.51 -24.10
C HIS A 198 -6.67 14.57 -22.59
N PHE A 199 -5.53 15.15 -22.22
CA PHE A 199 -5.13 15.36 -20.83
C PHE A 199 -4.82 16.85 -20.59
N VAL A 200 -5.43 17.45 -19.57
CA VAL A 200 -5.17 18.85 -19.22
C VAL A 200 -5.20 19.08 -17.71
N ILE A 201 -4.26 19.88 -17.22
CA ILE A 201 -4.24 20.38 -15.84
C ILE A 201 -4.61 21.86 -15.88
N ARG A 202 -5.68 22.23 -15.19
CA ARG A 202 -6.18 23.62 -15.09
C ARG A 202 -6.09 24.21 -13.68
N ALA A 203 -5.71 23.39 -12.69
CA ALA A 203 -5.55 23.79 -11.31
C ALA A 203 -4.17 23.39 -10.78
N ASP A 204 -3.68 24.14 -9.79
CA ASP A 204 -2.37 23.89 -9.21
C ASP A 204 -2.31 22.55 -8.47
N LEU A 205 -1.25 21.81 -8.76
CA LEU A 205 -0.85 20.57 -8.11
C LEU A 205 0.54 20.78 -7.51
N PRO A 206 0.64 21.53 -6.40
CA PRO A 206 1.90 22.06 -5.88
C PRO A 206 2.83 21.00 -5.29
N GLN A 207 2.38 19.75 -5.16
CA GLN A 207 3.14 18.63 -4.62
C GLN A 207 3.32 17.50 -5.64
N LEU A 208 2.79 17.62 -6.87
CA LEU A 208 2.90 16.55 -7.86
C LEU A 208 4.35 16.37 -8.28
N GLU A 209 4.91 15.20 -8.04
CA GLU A 209 6.31 14.87 -8.34
C GLU A 209 6.42 13.93 -9.54
N ILE A 210 5.46 13.02 -9.70
CA ILE A 210 5.49 11.97 -10.73
C ILE A 210 4.15 11.91 -11.46
N LEU A 211 4.21 11.98 -12.79
CA LEU A 211 3.09 11.80 -13.70
C LEU A 211 3.39 10.67 -14.70
N VAL A 212 2.53 9.66 -14.75
CA VAL A 212 2.64 8.52 -15.67
C VAL A 212 1.37 8.44 -16.53
N LEU A 213 1.53 8.52 -17.85
CA LEU A 213 0.49 8.45 -18.87
C LEU A 213 0.89 7.45 -19.99
N ASP A 214 1.72 6.47 -19.66
CA ASP A 214 2.18 5.46 -20.62
C ASP A 214 1.00 4.66 -21.20
N ASN A 215 1.14 4.12 -22.42
CA ASN A 215 0.11 3.28 -23.07
C ASN A 215 -1.26 3.99 -23.14
N ASN A 216 -1.29 5.15 -23.77
CA ASN A 216 -2.50 5.95 -23.99
C ASN A 216 -2.60 6.36 -25.48
N GLN A 217 -3.45 7.34 -25.80
CA GLN A 217 -3.73 7.79 -27.17
C GLN A 217 -3.43 9.29 -27.34
N LEU A 218 -2.49 9.83 -26.57
CA LEU A 218 -2.12 11.25 -26.65
C LEU A 218 -1.43 11.51 -27.98
N THR A 219 -1.92 12.50 -28.72
CA THR A 219 -1.31 12.97 -29.98
C THR A 219 -0.46 14.23 -29.79
N ASN A 220 -0.67 14.92 -28.67
CA ASN A 220 0.11 16.07 -28.26
C ASN A 220 0.28 16.08 -26.73
N TRP A 221 1.24 16.87 -26.27
CA TRP A 221 1.42 17.19 -24.87
C TRP A 221 1.52 18.71 -24.73
N ALA A 222 0.75 19.28 -23.82
CA ALA A 222 0.83 20.69 -23.48
C ALA A 222 0.88 20.84 -21.95
N HIS A 223 1.80 21.67 -21.46
CA HIS A 223 1.98 21.90 -20.04
C HIS A 223 2.09 23.39 -19.74
N ASN A 224 1.39 23.83 -18.70
CA ASN A 224 1.19 25.24 -18.33
C ASN A 224 1.69 25.56 -16.90
N ASN A 225 2.67 24.81 -16.40
CA ASN A 225 3.37 25.04 -15.12
C ASN A 225 2.49 25.03 -13.85
N HIS A 226 1.32 24.41 -13.89
CA HIS A 226 0.51 24.15 -12.68
C HIS A 226 1.12 23.09 -11.74
N THR A 227 2.23 22.48 -12.10
CA THR A 227 2.91 21.44 -11.31
C THR A 227 4.37 21.84 -11.02
N PRO A 228 4.62 22.83 -10.14
CA PRO A 228 5.95 23.39 -9.91
C PRO A 228 6.98 22.39 -9.31
N THR A 229 6.52 21.23 -8.83
CA THR A 229 7.34 20.16 -8.24
C THR A 229 7.54 18.96 -9.17
N LEU A 230 6.93 18.96 -10.37
CA LEU A 230 6.90 17.78 -11.25
C LEU A 230 8.31 17.43 -11.70
N GLY A 231 8.83 16.31 -11.20
CA GLY A 231 10.20 15.87 -11.44
C GLY A 231 10.31 14.81 -12.52
N ALA A 232 9.29 13.98 -12.71
CA ALA A 232 9.28 12.90 -13.69
C ALA A 232 7.96 12.81 -14.45
N ILE A 233 8.06 12.66 -15.78
CA ILE A 233 6.92 12.47 -16.68
C ILE A 233 7.17 11.21 -17.52
N SER A 234 6.18 10.32 -17.62
CA SER A 234 6.21 9.16 -18.51
C SER A 234 5.05 9.26 -19.50
N LEU A 235 5.37 9.30 -20.80
CA LEU A 235 4.43 9.44 -21.94
C LEU A 235 4.67 8.35 -23.00
N SER A 236 5.29 7.24 -22.63
CA SER A 236 5.68 6.16 -23.56
C SER A 236 4.46 5.48 -24.16
N ASN A 237 4.60 4.89 -25.35
CA ASN A 237 3.52 4.19 -26.05
C ASN A 237 2.28 5.07 -26.21
N ASN A 238 2.49 6.26 -26.75
CA ASN A 238 1.42 7.19 -27.16
C ASN A 238 1.55 7.46 -28.67
N GLN A 239 0.85 8.47 -29.17
CA GLN A 239 0.84 8.87 -30.58
C GLN A 239 1.35 10.32 -30.73
N ILE A 240 2.22 10.77 -29.82
CA ILE A 240 2.73 12.14 -29.81
C ILE A 240 3.63 12.31 -31.02
N GLU A 241 3.33 13.30 -31.87
CA GLU A 241 4.11 13.59 -33.10
C GLU A 241 5.08 14.76 -32.92
N ASP A 242 4.73 15.72 -32.05
CA ASP A 242 5.54 16.89 -31.75
C ASP A 242 5.39 17.35 -30.28
N LEU A 243 6.34 18.20 -29.86
CA LEU A 243 6.34 18.86 -28.56
C LEU A 243 6.45 20.39 -28.71
N GLU A 244 6.16 20.95 -29.89
CA GLU A 244 6.48 22.35 -30.21
C GLU A 244 5.77 23.36 -29.30
N THR A 245 4.60 23.00 -28.77
CA THR A 245 3.81 23.85 -27.88
C THR A 245 4.21 23.75 -26.40
N VAL A 246 5.20 22.92 -26.05
CA VAL A 246 5.57 22.69 -24.65
C VAL A 246 6.57 23.75 -24.19
N ALA A 247 6.12 24.66 -23.34
CA ALA A 247 7.00 25.60 -22.66
C ALA A 247 8.02 24.87 -21.76
N PRO A 248 9.18 25.47 -21.48
CA PRO A 248 10.16 24.89 -20.57
C PRO A 248 9.56 24.59 -19.18
N ILE A 249 9.71 23.34 -18.73
CA ILE A 249 9.25 22.91 -17.41
C ILE A 249 10.46 22.82 -16.48
N ASN A 250 10.62 23.83 -15.63
CA ASN A 250 11.82 23.99 -14.81
C ASN A 250 12.01 22.88 -13.77
N SER A 251 10.94 22.20 -13.35
CA SER A 251 11.03 21.17 -12.30
C SER A 251 11.44 19.80 -12.84
N VAL A 252 11.19 19.52 -14.13
CA VAL A 252 11.30 18.17 -14.69
C VAL A 252 12.75 17.77 -14.89
N LYS A 253 13.09 16.60 -14.34
CA LYS A 253 14.39 15.96 -14.42
C LYS A 253 14.39 14.75 -15.34
N ARG A 254 13.25 14.06 -15.49
CA ARG A 254 13.10 12.89 -16.36
C ARG A 254 11.87 13.02 -17.24
N ILE A 255 12.02 12.67 -18.52
CA ILE A 255 10.89 12.41 -19.42
C ILE A 255 11.08 11.08 -20.17
N THR A 256 10.05 10.25 -20.23
CA THR A 256 10.01 9.00 -21.02
C THR A 256 9.04 9.20 -22.19
N LEU A 257 9.49 8.96 -23.42
CA LEU A 257 8.80 9.20 -24.70
C LEU A 257 8.89 8.01 -25.67
N LYS A 258 9.36 6.85 -25.20
CA LYS A 258 9.48 5.63 -26.00
C LYS A 258 8.22 5.30 -26.78
N ASN A 259 8.35 4.70 -27.95
CA ASN A 259 7.24 4.29 -28.80
C ASN A 259 6.24 5.42 -29.07
N ASN A 260 6.74 6.60 -29.44
CA ASN A 260 5.96 7.70 -30.01
C ASN A 260 6.49 8.03 -31.42
N PRO A 261 5.65 8.50 -32.35
CA PRO A 261 6.07 8.95 -33.68
C PRO A 261 6.81 10.31 -33.69
N LEU A 262 7.37 10.73 -32.55
CA LEU A 262 8.17 11.94 -32.39
C LEU A 262 9.44 11.88 -33.24
N GLN A 263 9.71 12.95 -33.99
CA GLN A 263 10.96 13.09 -34.75
C GLN A 263 11.78 14.34 -34.37
N ASN A 264 11.23 15.19 -33.51
CA ASN A 264 11.86 16.44 -33.06
C ASN A 264 11.70 16.61 -31.55
N LEU A 265 12.83 16.76 -30.84
CA LEU A 265 12.87 16.95 -29.39
C LEU A 265 13.47 18.31 -28.98
N THR A 266 13.57 19.26 -29.92
CA THR A 266 14.18 20.58 -29.69
C THR A 266 13.54 21.31 -28.50
N ALA A 267 12.23 21.17 -28.29
CA ALA A 267 11.52 21.79 -27.16
C ALA A 267 12.06 21.38 -25.78
N LEU A 268 12.60 20.16 -25.62
CA LEU A 268 13.12 19.64 -24.35
C LEU A 268 14.46 20.26 -23.96
N THR A 269 15.08 21.02 -24.86
CA THR A 269 16.48 21.43 -24.68
C THR A 269 16.61 22.69 -23.86
N GLU A 270 15.55 23.47 -23.84
CA GLU A 270 15.36 24.63 -22.97
C GLU A 270 14.93 24.23 -21.55
N TRP A 271 14.73 22.94 -21.27
CA TRP A 271 14.38 22.48 -19.92
C TRP A 271 15.65 22.46 -19.06
N PRO A 272 15.78 23.37 -18.08
CA PRO A 272 17.06 23.66 -17.45
C PRO A 272 17.54 22.52 -16.54
N ASN A 273 16.62 21.73 -15.99
CA ASN A 273 16.91 20.68 -15.01
C ASN A 273 16.74 19.26 -15.57
N LEU A 274 16.49 19.11 -16.88
CA LEU A 274 16.32 17.81 -17.52
C LEU A 274 17.63 17.02 -17.52
N LYS A 275 17.59 15.83 -16.93
CA LYS A 275 18.74 14.92 -16.75
C LYS A 275 18.65 13.65 -17.56
N THR A 276 17.43 13.22 -17.90
CA THR A 276 17.22 11.96 -18.60
C THR A 276 16.05 12.06 -19.57
N ILE A 277 16.27 11.55 -20.79
CA ILE A 277 15.25 11.40 -21.83
C ILE A 277 15.27 9.94 -22.25
N ASP A 278 14.16 9.23 -22.11
CA ASP A 278 14.03 7.89 -22.67
C ASP A 278 13.26 7.97 -23.99
N PHE A 279 13.94 7.76 -25.11
CA PHE A 279 13.39 7.90 -26.46
C PHE A 279 14.07 6.91 -27.39
N ASP A 280 13.28 6.20 -28.19
CA ASP A 280 13.72 5.16 -29.11
C ASP A 280 13.37 5.46 -30.58
N GLY A 281 12.77 6.63 -30.85
CA GLY A 281 12.44 7.08 -32.20
C GLY A 281 13.65 7.58 -33.00
N THR A 282 13.42 7.86 -34.28
CA THR A 282 14.46 8.40 -35.18
C THR A 282 14.27 9.92 -35.35
N LEU A 283 15.32 10.68 -35.06
CA LEU A 283 15.31 12.15 -35.22
C LEU A 283 15.40 12.52 -36.71
N SER A 284 14.63 13.52 -37.15
CA SER A 284 14.57 13.92 -38.56
C SER A 284 15.91 14.42 -39.12
N ASP A 285 16.69 15.13 -38.29
CA ASP A 285 18.05 15.57 -38.63
C ASP A 285 19.02 15.09 -37.55
N PRO A 286 19.67 13.92 -37.73
CA PRO A 286 20.66 13.39 -36.80
C PRO A 286 21.92 14.25 -36.63
N SER A 287 22.17 15.22 -37.53
CA SER A 287 23.34 16.09 -37.49
C SER A 287 23.16 17.37 -36.67
N ALA A 288 21.91 17.69 -36.29
CA ALA A 288 21.61 18.87 -35.50
C ALA A 288 22.43 18.88 -34.20
N PRO A 289 23.06 20.03 -33.82
CA PRO A 289 23.88 20.13 -32.60
C PRO A 289 23.17 19.66 -31.33
N ILE A 290 21.84 19.76 -31.35
CA ILE A 290 20.95 19.40 -30.26
C ILE A 290 20.97 17.91 -29.92
N ASN A 291 21.26 17.06 -30.90
CA ASN A 291 21.24 15.61 -30.74
C ASN A 291 22.34 15.14 -29.81
N ARG A 292 23.46 15.87 -29.72
CA ARG A 292 24.53 15.54 -28.77
C ARG A 292 24.03 15.62 -27.33
N LYS A 293 23.26 16.65 -26.98
CA LYS A 293 22.64 16.79 -25.66
C LYS A 293 21.63 15.66 -25.44
N ILE A 294 20.76 15.38 -26.41
CA ILE A 294 19.77 14.30 -26.33
C ILE A 294 20.44 12.94 -26.11
N SER A 295 21.47 12.59 -26.89
CA SER A 295 22.19 11.32 -26.74
C SER A 295 22.88 11.17 -25.38
N GLN A 296 23.37 12.27 -24.79
CA GLN A 296 23.91 12.25 -23.43
C GLN A 296 22.83 11.99 -22.38
N LEU A 297 21.63 12.53 -22.57
CA LEU A 297 20.50 12.34 -21.65
C LEU A 297 19.79 10.99 -21.86
N SER A 298 20.00 10.33 -22.99
CA SER A 298 19.35 9.06 -23.37
C SER A 298 20.29 7.85 -23.32
N GLY A 299 21.46 8.00 -22.69
CA GLY A 299 22.43 6.92 -22.57
C GLY A 299 21.93 5.79 -21.67
N PRO A 300 22.38 4.53 -21.88
CA PRO A 300 21.92 3.38 -21.10
C PRO A 300 22.14 3.54 -19.58
N LEU A 301 23.18 4.27 -19.19
CA LEU A 301 23.47 4.57 -17.80
C LEU A 301 22.40 5.50 -17.20
N GLU A 302 22.13 6.61 -17.87
CA GLU A 302 21.17 7.62 -17.45
C GLU A 302 19.75 7.02 -17.34
N LEU A 303 19.38 6.17 -18.30
CA LEU A 303 18.10 5.46 -18.30
C LEU A 303 17.95 4.51 -17.11
N GLN A 304 18.97 3.68 -16.84
CA GLN A 304 18.91 2.74 -15.72
C GLN A 304 18.94 3.44 -14.36
N ILE A 305 19.71 4.52 -14.24
CA ILE A 305 19.69 5.38 -13.06
C ILE A 305 18.27 5.87 -12.80
N ALA A 306 17.67 6.46 -13.83
CA ALA A 306 16.36 7.07 -13.69
C ALA A 306 15.30 6.01 -13.37
N GLU A 307 15.42 4.79 -13.93
CA GLU A 307 14.48 3.70 -13.67
C GLU A 307 14.58 3.21 -12.23
N ALA A 308 15.80 3.13 -11.69
CA ALA A 308 16.01 2.82 -10.28
C ALA A 308 15.42 3.89 -9.35
N GLU A 309 15.55 5.18 -9.68
CA GLU A 309 14.95 6.28 -8.93
C GLU A 309 13.42 6.19 -8.92
N TYR A 310 12.81 5.91 -10.08
CA TYR A 310 11.36 5.73 -10.20
C TYR A 310 10.86 4.54 -9.35
N LEU A 311 11.50 3.38 -9.46
CA LEU A 311 11.15 2.20 -8.67
C LEU A 311 11.29 2.47 -7.16
N LYS A 312 12.33 3.21 -6.76
CA LYS A 312 12.55 3.62 -5.36
C LYS A 312 11.44 4.55 -4.88
N ALA A 313 11.11 5.60 -5.63
CA ALA A 313 10.07 6.56 -5.27
C ALA A 313 8.70 5.88 -5.19
N SER A 314 8.34 5.07 -6.18
CA SER A 314 7.10 4.30 -6.21
C SER A 314 7.01 3.31 -5.04
N TYR A 315 8.14 2.69 -4.65
CA TYR A 315 8.19 1.82 -3.48
C TYR A 315 7.95 2.58 -2.18
N LEU A 316 8.67 3.68 -1.97
CA LEU A 316 8.58 4.51 -0.76
C LEU A 316 7.19 5.15 -0.60
N ASN A 317 6.53 5.51 -1.70
CA ASN A 317 5.18 6.08 -1.62
C ASN A 317 4.16 5.12 -0.99
N ASN A 318 4.47 3.81 -0.90
CA ASN A 318 3.56 2.81 -0.33
C ASN A 318 3.85 2.42 1.12
N ILE A 319 4.92 2.94 1.74
CA ILE A 319 5.37 2.54 3.08
C ILE A 319 5.87 3.73 3.89
N GLU A 320 5.88 3.62 5.22
CA GLU A 320 6.62 4.55 6.06
C GLU A 320 8.06 4.05 6.27
N PHE A 321 9.04 4.91 6.06
CA PHE A 321 10.46 4.55 6.03
C PHE A 321 11.33 5.56 6.80
N ILE A 322 12.34 5.05 7.51
CA ILE A 322 13.43 5.85 8.09
C ILE A 322 14.79 5.24 7.73
N GLU A 323 15.79 6.09 7.47
CA GLU A 323 17.14 5.63 7.13
C GLU A 323 17.88 5.08 8.35
N THR A 324 17.77 5.77 9.49
CA THR A 324 18.47 5.41 10.72
C THR A 324 17.51 5.32 11.88
N LEU A 325 17.74 4.34 12.76
CA LEU A 325 17.00 4.23 14.02
C LEU A 325 17.23 5.48 14.89
N PRO A 326 16.26 5.87 15.72
CA PRO A 326 16.45 6.90 16.73
C PRO A 326 17.66 6.60 17.62
N LYS A 327 18.35 7.64 18.09
CA LYS A 327 19.47 7.48 19.02
C LYS A 327 19.00 6.71 20.26
N SER A 328 19.66 5.58 20.56
CA SER A 328 19.33 4.79 21.74
C SER A 328 19.62 5.58 23.00
N THR A 329 18.59 5.84 23.80
CA THR A 329 18.68 6.49 25.11
C THR A 329 18.87 5.49 26.27
N GLY A 330 19.42 4.30 25.97
CA GLY A 330 19.58 3.23 26.97
C GLY A 330 18.25 2.54 27.27
N GLY A 331 17.59 2.07 26.20
CA GLY A 331 16.24 1.54 26.31
C GLY A 331 16.11 0.37 27.27
N LYS A 332 15.04 0.37 28.07
CA LYS A 332 14.74 -0.63 29.10
C LYS A 332 13.30 -1.09 28.96
N ALA A 333 13.11 -2.40 29.05
CA ALA A 333 11.80 -3.00 29.21
C ALA A 333 11.67 -3.58 30.61
N TYR A 334 10.52 -3.34 31.22
CA TYR A 334 10.15 -3.82 32.55
C TYR A 334 8.97 -4.79 32.41
N GLY A 335 8.89 -5.76 33.31
CA GLY A 335 7.80 -6.74 33.30
C GLY A 335 7.77 -7.64 32.06
N VAL A 336 8.94 -8.01 31.53
CA VAL A 336 9.00 -8.78 30.29
C VAL A 336 8.60 -10.23 30.51
N GLY A 337 7.42 -10.61 30.05
CA GLY A 337 6.94 -11.99 29.98
C GLY A 337 7.09 -12.55 28.57
N LYS A 338 7.70 -13.72 28.41
CA LYS A 338 7.99 -14.29 27.08
C LYS A 338 7.60 -15.77 27.02
N ASN A 339 6.65 -16.09 26.16
CA ASN A 339 6.22 -17.45 25.86
C ASN A 339 6.22 -17.64 24.33
N ILE A 340 7.39 -17.89 23.78
CA ILE A 340 7.56 -18.08 22.33
C ILE A 340 8.20 -19.42 22.02
N SER A 341 7.90 -19.94 20.85
CA SER A 341 8.53 -21.13 20.29
C SER A 341 9.08 -20.81 18.91
N SER A 342 10.14 -21.50 18.49
CA SER A 342 10.73 -21.30 17.17
C SER A 342 11.17 -22.61 16.58
N HIS A 343 10.91 -22.79 15.29
CA HIS A 343 11.25 -23.98 14.53
C HIS A 343 12.09 -23.60 13.32
N PHE A 344 13.34 -24.07 13.29
CA PHE A 344 14.26 -23.87 12.17
C PHE A 344 14.40 -25.16 11.38
N ASN A 345 14.33 -25.06 10.06
CA ASN A 345 14.46 -26.18 9.16
C ASN A 345 15.25 -25.75 7.90
N LEU A 346 16.09 -26.63 7.37
CA LEU A 346 16.85 -26.36 6.15
C LEU A 346 15.98 -26.31 4.88
N HIS A 347 14.88 -27.06 4.90
CA HIS A 347 13.96 -27.27 3.77
C HIS A 347 12.62 -26.53 3.89
N LYS A 348 12.32 -25.91 5.05
CA LYS A 348 11.11 -25.11 5.27
C LYS A 348 11.47 -23.74 5.84
N ASN A 349 10.62 -22.73 5.61
CA ASN A 349 10.84 -21.40 6.16
C ASN A 349 10.86 -21.45 7.71
N PRO A 350 11.79 -20.74 8.36
CA PRO A 350 11.78 -20.58 9.81
C PRO A 350 10.44 -20.03 10.30
N LYS A 351 9.94 -20.56 11.41
CA LYS A 351 8.71 -20.08 12.06
C LYS A 351 8.98 -19.70 13.50
N VAL A 352 8.35 -18.63 13.94
CA VAL A 352 8.35 -18.16 15.33
C VAL A 352 6.91 -17.87 15.71
N SER A 353 6.42 -18.49 16.77
CA SER A 353 5.06 -18.30 17.27
C SER A 353 5.04 -18.07 18.77
N GLY A 354 3.93 -17.54 19.29
CA GLY A 354 3.70 -17.31 20.72
C GLY A 354 3.56 -15.84 21.06
N ALA A 355 3.82 -15.45 22.31
CA ALA A 355 3.56 -14.09 22.78
C ALA A 355 4.68 -13.50 23.64
N ILE A 356 4.83 -12.18 23.57
CA ILE A 356 5.67 -11.37 24.44
C ILE A 356 4.82 -10.27 25.06
N ARG A 357 4.94 -10.09 26.37
CA ARG A 357 4.35 -8.98 27.12
C ARG A 357 5.45 -8.12 27.71
N ILE A 358 5.26 -6.81 27.67
CA ILE A 358 6.17 -5.82 28.27
C ILE A 358 5.29 -4.79 28.97
N ASP A 359 5.40 -4.72 30.30
CA ASP A 359 4.60 -3.79 31.10
C ASP A 359 4.92 -2.33 30.75
N THR A 360 6.21 -2.02 30.64
CA THR A 360 6.71 -0.68 30.29
C THR A 360 7.92 -0.82 29.39
N LEU A 361 7.96 -0.02 28.32
CA LEU A 361 9.13 0.16 27.48
C LEU A 361 9.51 1.63 27.37
N ASN A 362 10.77 1.90 27.69
CA ASN A 362 11.41 3.19 27.53
C ASN A 362 12.54 3.08 26.51
N GLY A 363 12.57 3.97 25.53
CA GLY A 363 13.61 4.04 24.51
C GLY A 363 13.65 2.83 23.55
N LEU A 364 14.57 2.88 22.58
CA LEU A 364 14.74 1.85 21.58
C LEU A 364 15.31 0.56 22.18
N MET A 365 14.68 -0.57 21.88
CA MET A 365 15.06 -1.90 22.37
C MET A 365 15.31 -2.89 21.24
N ARG A 366 16.31 -3.76 21.46
CA ARG A 366 16.53 -4.98 20.69
C ARG A 366 15.99 -6.16 21.48
N LEU A 367 14.75 -6.53 21.23
CA LEU A 367 14.09 -7.62 21.91
C LEU A 367 14.52 -8.94 21.25
N GLN A 368 15.27 -9.77 21.98
CA GLN A 368 15.59 -11.10 21.49
C GLN A 368 14.30 -11.88 21.29
N VAL A 369 14.04 -12.32 20.06
CA VAL A 369 12.92 -13.19 19.74
C VAL A 369 13.43 -14.63 19.80
N THR A 370 14.20 -15.10 18.83
CA THR A 370 14.65 -16.49 18.79
C THR A 370 16.17 -16.62 18.67
N LYS A 371 16.71 -17.83 18.85
CA LYS A 371 18.10 -18.18 18.58
C LYS A 371 18.18 -19.51 17.82
N THR A 372 19.18 -19.65 16.96
CA THR A 372 19.55 -20.91 16.32
C THR A 372 21.06 -21.06 16.32
N ASP A 373 21.54 -22.31 16.43
CA ASP A 373 22.96 -22.64 16.26
C ASP A 373 23.27 -23.03 14.79
N ASP A 374 22.25 -23.10 13.94
CA ASP A 374 22.40 -23.42 12.51
C ASP A 374 22.92 -22.21 11.71
N ILE A 375 24.20 -22.29 11.36
CA ILE A 375 24.92 -21.25 10.64
C ILE A 375 24.34 -20.94 9.26
N LEU A 376 23.64 -21.88 8.62
CA LEU A 376 23.05 -21.68 7.30
C LEU A 376 21.87 -20.70 7.35
N GLN A 377 21.25 -20.54 8.52
CA GLN A 377 20.15 -19.59 8.72
C GLN A 377 20.66 -18.16 8.96
N TYR A 378 21.93 -17.97 9.34
CA TYR A 378 22.49 -16.65 9.68
C TYR A 378 22.43 -15.64 8.53
N HIS A 379 22.45 -16.12 7.29
CA HIS A 379 22.37 -15.29 6.09
C HIS A 379 20.96 -15.17 5.51
N ARG A 380 19.95 -15.80 6.13
CA ARG A 380 18.56 -15.72 5.67
C ARG A 380 17.83 -14.56 6.35
N LYS A 381 17.11 -13.78 5.56
CA LYS A 381 16.12 -12.82 6.08
C LYS A 381 14.98 -13.63 6.71
N ILE A 382 14.78 -13.48 8.01
CA ILE A 382 13.64 -14.08 8.71
C ILE A 382 12.54 -13.03 8.80
N VAL A 383 11.38 -13.40 8.27
CA VAL A 383 10.18 -12.57 8.35
C VAL A 383 9.28 -13.14 9.43
N MET A 384 8.80 -12.25 10.29
CA MET A 384 7.84 -12.54 11.35
C MET A 384 6.58 -11.72 11.09
N GLN A 385 5.43 -12.28 11.43
CA GLN A 385 4.13 -11.61 11.33
C GLN A 385 3.33 -11.85 12.61
N GLY A 386 2.43 -10.94 12.92
CA GLY A 386 1.51 -11.06 14.04
C GLY A 386 0.95 -9.72 14.49
N GLN A 387 0.44 -9.69 15.71
CA GLN A 387 -0.31 -8.56 16.26
C GLN A 387 0.41 -7.87 17.41
N ALA A 388 0.25 -6.56 17.52
CA ALA A 388 0.78 -5.74 18.60
C ALA A 388 -0.30 -4.85 19.22
N THR A 389 -0.47 -4.87 20.54
CA THR A 389 -1.30 -3.90 21.28
C THR A 389 -0.44 -3.09 22.23
N VAL A 390 -0.93 -1.90 22.58
CA VAL A 390 -0.38 -1.07 23.66
C VAL A 390 -1.53 -0.46 24.47
N GLU A 391 -1.33 -0.25 25.76
CA GLU A 391 -2.35 0.37 26.64
C GLU A 391 -2.22 1.89 26.68
N GLN A 392 -0.98 2.40 26.72
CA GLN A 392 -0.70 3.84 26.74
C GLN A 392 0.57 4.17 25.96
N GLY A 393 0.60 5.34 25.32
CA GLY A 393 1.71 5.75 24.46
C GLY A 393 1.67 5.07 23.09
N GLN A 394 2.63 5.39 22.22
CA GLN A 394 2.67 4.86 20.86
C GLN A 394 3.93 4.03 20.67
N LEU A 395 3.76 2.76 20.29
CA LEU A 395 4.86 1.85 19.99
C LEU A 395 5.20 1.92 18.50
N ILE A 396 6.48 1.90 18.21
CA ILE A 396 7.03 1.73 16.87
C ILE A 396 7.75 0.39 16.80
N ILE A 397 7.43 -0.39 15.78
CA ILE A 397 8.16 -1.60 15.40
C ILE A 397 8.97 -1.30 14.13
N TYR A 398 10.27 -1.56 14.17
CA TYR A 398 11.20 -1.23 13.09
C TYR A 398 11.60 -2.49 12.32
N SER A 399 11.22 -2.58 11.05
CA SER A 399 11.55 -3.71 10.17
C SER A 399 12.73 -3.36 9.28
N PRO A 400 13.93 -3.97 9.45
CA PRO A 400 15.08 -3.69 8.61
C PRO A 400 14.80 -4.05 7.15
N ILE A 401 15.23 -3.17 6.26
CA ILE A 401 15.13 -3.36 4.81
C ILE A 401 16.45 -3.06 4.13
N GLU A 402 16.78 -3.91 3.16
CA GLU A 402 17.83 -3.68 2.19
C GLU A 402 17.25 -4.05 0.82
N LYS A 403 17.09 -3.04 -0.04
CA LYS A 403 16.49 -3.17 -1.37
C LYS A 403 17.34 -2.45 -2.42
N ASP A 404 17.78 -3.19 -3.42
CA ASP A 404 18.64 -2.70 -4.49
C ASP A 404 17.81 -2.31 -5.72
N PHE A 405 17.54 -1.02 -5.89
CA PHE A 405 16.74 -0.55 -7.03
C PHE A 405 17.53 -0.51 -8.34
N TRP A 406 18.86 -0.42 -8.27
CA TRP A 406 19.73 -0.49 -9.45
C TRP A 406 19.69 -1.87 -10.11
N ASP A 407 19.79 -2.93 -9.29
CA ASP A 407 19.70 -4.29 -9.79
C ASP A 407 18.29 -4.63 -10.27
N MET A 408 17.25 -4.10 -9.62
CA MET A 408 15.87 -4.24 -10.11
C MET A 408 15.66 -3.55 -11.44
N ALA A 409 16.21 -2.33 -11.62
CA ALA A 409 16.10 -1.56 -12.86
C ALA A 409 16.68 -2.30 -14.08
N LYS A 410 17.67 -3.18 -13.89
CA LYS A 410 18.23 -4.03 -14.98
C LYS A 410 17.17 -4.86 -15.70
N LEU A 411 16.07 -5.19 -15.03
CA LEU A 411 14.98 -5.97 -15.59
C LEU A 411 14.06 -5.16 -16.51
N PHE A 412 14.20 -3.83 -16.51
CA PHE A 412 13.27 -2.90 -17.18
C PHE A 412 13.96 -2.00 -18.22
N VAL A 413 15.27 -2.14 -18.41
CA VAL A 413 16.04 -1.39 -19.43
C VAL A 413 16.59 -2.32 -20.51
N ASP A 414 16.61 -1.83 -21.75
CA ASP A 414 17.01 -2.63 -22.92
C ASP A 414 18.49 -3.01 -22.92
N THR A 415 19.35 -2.10 -22.45
CA THR A 415 20.81 -2.29 -22.37
C THR A 415 21.29 -2.10 -20.93
N PRO A 416 21.23 -3.15 -20.08
CA PRO A 416 21.56 -3.01 -18.67
C PRO A 416 23.06 -2.81 -18.44
N ILE A 417 23.40 -1.74 -17.73
CA ILE A 417 24.72 -1.49 -17.17
C ILE A 417 24.90 -2.37 -15.92
N LYS A 418 25.96 -3.18 -15.94
CA LYS A 418 26.22 -4.16 -14.88
C LYS A 418 26.63 -3.51 -13.57
N GLN A 419 27.54 -2.54 -13.64
CA GLN A 419 28.14 -1.88 -12.48
C GLN A 419 27.39 -0.60 -12.15
N ARG A 420 27.00 -0.47 -10.89
CA ARG A 420 26.44 0.79 -10.39
C ARG A 420 27.53 1.86 -10.36
N PRO A 421 27.22 3.12 -10.74
CA PRO A 421 28.10 4.25 -10.47
C PRO A 421 28.40 4.40 -8.98
N GLN A 422 29.65 4.78 -8.65
CA GLN A 422 30.11 4.90 -7.27
C GLN A 422 29.40 6.02 -6.49
N ASP A 423 28.93 7.05 -7.18
CA ASP A 423 28.19 8.18 -6.62
C ASP A 423 26.70 7.89 -6.40
N ARG A 424 26.24 6.68 -6.76
CA ARG A 424 24.81 6.31 -6.75
C ARG A 424 24.42 5.28 -5.68
N ASP A 425 25.12 5.26 -4.56
CA ASP A 425 24.78 4.42 -3.40
C ASP A 425 23.38 4.72 -2.84
N ASP A 426 22.82 5.89 -3.14
CA ASP A 426 21.44 6.25 -2.83
C ASP A 426 20.40 5.29 -3.44
N LEU A 427 20.74 4.57 -4.51
CA LEU A 427 19.85 3.59 -5.14
C LEU A 427 19.77 2.26 -4.37
N LEU A 428 20.62 2.07 -3.37
CA LEU A 428 20.52 0.98 -2.40
C LEU A 428 19.79 1.49 -1.16
N LEU A 429 18.51 1.15 -1.05
CA LEU A 429 17.72 1.54 0.11
C LEU A 429 18.09 0.65 1.29
N LYS A 430 18.70 1.27 2.31
CA LYS A 430 19.03 0.66 3.61
C LYS A 430 18.37 1.47 4.71
N GLY A 431 17.66 0.81 5.61
CA GLY A 431 16.99 1.47 6.72
C GLY A 431 15.91 0.59 7.31
N PHE A 432 14.81 1.20 7.74
CA PHE A 432 13.74 0.53 8.47
C PHE A 432 12.36 0.98 7.97
N ILE A 433 11.50 0.00 7.71
CA ILE A 433 10.06 0.24 7.60
C ILE A 433 9.51 0.44 9.01
N VAL A 434 8.67 1.45 9.16
CA VAL A 434 8.07 1.85 10.43
C VAL A 434 6.64 1.31 10.50
N HIS A 435 6.35 0.52 11.54
CA HIS A 435 4.99 0.13 11.89
C HIS A 435 4.61 0.82 13.19
N ARG A 436 3.55 1.63 13.15
CA ARG A 436 3.05 2.38 14.31
C ARG A 436 1.89 1.64 14.95
N VAL A 437 1.94 1.53 16.26
CA VAL A 437 0.96 0.85 17.09
C VAL A 437 0.49 1.86 18.13
N THR A 438 -0.73 2.35 17.97
CA THR A 438 -1.35 3.29 18.92
C THR A 438 -2.20 2.55 19.95
N PRO A 439 -2.52 3.17 21.10
CA PRO A 439 -3.39 2.56 22.10
C PRO A 439 -4.74 2.14 21.54
N GLY A 440 -5.25 1.06 22.10
CA GLY A 440 -6.45 0.39 21.62
C GLY A 440 -6.07 -0.96 21.03
N GLU A 441 -6.29 -1.11 19.74
CA GLU A 441 -6.50 -2.44 19.18
C GLU A 441 -5.25 -3.11 18.64
N PRO A 442 -5.27 -4.45 18.49
CA PRO A 442 -4.14 -5.18 17.92
C PRO A 442 -3.84 -4.70 16.50
N HIS A 443 -2.64 -4.15 16.32
CA HIS A 443 -2.11 -3.76 15.02
C HIS A 443 -1.38 -4.95 14.40
N GLU A 444 -1.83 -5.38 13.23
CA GLU A 444 -1.11 -6.36 12.42
C GLU A 444 0.20 -5.77 11.91
N PHE A 445 1.29 -6.53 12.02
CA PHE A 445 2.57 -6.13 11.47
C PHE A 445 3.31 -7.32 10.88
N ARG A 446 4.14 -7.04 9.87
CA ARG A 446 5.06 -7.99 9.25
C ARG A 446 6.45 -7.37 9.20
N THR A 447 7.39 -7.96 9.91
CA THR A 447 8.72 -7.39 10.12
C THR A 447 9.83 -8.38 9.81
N ASN A 448 10.93 -7.87 9.25
CA ASN A 448 12.18 -8.62 9.21
C ASN A 448 12.84 -8.59 10.60
N LEU A 449 13.61 -9.62 10.93
CA LEU A 449 14.41 -9.65 12.16
C LEU A 449 15.86 -9.26 11.90
N VAL A 450 16.51 -8.66 12.89
CA VAL A 450 17.96 -8.44 12.88
C VAL A 450 18.66 -9.67 13.43
N ALA A 451 19.56 -10.27 12.65
CA ALA A 451 20.34 -11.42 13.06
C ALA A 451 21.74 -11.01 13.54
N MET A 452 22.16 -11.46 14.73
CA MET A 452 23.52 -11.30 15.23
C MET A 452 23.97 -12.58 15.95
N ALA A 453 25.02 -13.23 15.44
CA ALA A 453 25.59 -14.45 16.02
C ALA A 453 24.53 -15.54 16.34
N GLY A 454 23.61 -15.77 15.41
CA GLY A 454 22.53 -16.76 15.54
C GLY A 454 21.35 -16.35 16.42
N ILE A 455 21.37 -15.13 16.97
CA ILE A 455 20.27 -14.55 17.73
C ILE A 455 19.49 -13.60 16.81
N TYR A 456 18.16 -13.73 16.82
CA TYR A 456 17.26 -12.89 16.04
C TYR A 456 16.51 -11.94 16.95
N PHE A 457 16.59 -10.65 16.62
CA PHE A 457 16.02 -9.55 17.40
C PHE A 457 14.90 -8.86 16.65
N LEU A 458 13.84 -8.54 17.37
CA LEU A 458 12.83 -7.56 16.99
C LEU A 458 13.29 -6.19 17.50
N LEU A 459 13.19 -5.17 16.66
CA LEU A 459 13.48 -3.79 17.03
C LEU A 459 12.19 -3.04 17.30
N LEU A 460 12.08 -2.44 18.48
CA LEU A 460 10.88 -1.71 18.88
C LEU A 460 11.18 -0.63 19.91
N GLY A 461 10.36 0.40 19.99
CA GLY A 461 10.55 1.53 20.91
C GLY A 461 9.35 2.47 20.92
N PRO A 462 9.22 3.34 21.93
CA PRO A 462 8.18 4.37 21.93
C PRO A 462 8.47 5.43 20.85
N GLU A 463 7.42 6.04 20.29
CA GLU A 463 7.54 7.22 19.44
C GLU A 463 8.04 8.43 20.25
N GLN A 464 7.42 8.66 21.40
CA GLN A 464 7.81 9.70 22.37
C GLN A 464 7.60 9.17 23.79
N GLY A 465 8.50 9.54 24.70
CA GLY A 465 8.40 9.20 26.12
C GLY A 465 8.45 7.70 26.39
N GLU A 466 7.38 7.20 27.00
CA GLU A 466 7.20 5.81 27.44
C GLU A 466 5.99 5.20 26.72
N VAL A 467 6.02 3.89 26.51
CA VAL A 467 4.87 3.10 26.09
C VAL A 467 4.66 1.94 27.06
N SER A 468 3.41 1.69 27.45
CA SER A 468 3.07 0.69 28.46
C SER A 468 2.01 -0.30 27.97
N GLY A 469 1.94 -1.46 28.63
CA GLY A 469 0.98 -2.51 28.33
C GLY A 469 1.17 -3.11 26.95
N ILE A 470 2.42 -3.29 26.53
CA ILE A 470 2.71 -3.86 25.20
C ILE A 470 2.44 -5.37 25.23
N LYS A 471 1.70 -5.85 24.24
CA LYS A 471 1.53 -7.27 23.96
C LYS A 471 1.81 -7.53 22.49
N LEU A 472 2.71 -8.46 22.21
CA LEU A 472 3.06 -8.92 20.87
C LEU A 472 2.66 -10.39 20.76
N GLU A 473 1.87 -10.75 19.75
CA GLU A 473 1.47 -12.13 19.45
C GLU A 473 1.94 -12.49 18.04
N PHE A 474 2.51 -13.68 17.86
CA PHE A 474 3.15 -14.13 16.64
C PHE A 474 2.57 -15.46 16.16
N ASP A 475 2.43 -15.58 14.82
CA ASP A 475 1.84 -16.74 14.12
C ASP A 475 2.84 -17.81 13.65
#